data_AF-A0A3D2R9A6-F1
#
_entry.id   AF-A0A3D2R9A6-F1
#
_cell.length_a   1.000
_cell.length_b   1.000
_cell.length_c   1.000
_cell.angle_alpha   90.00
_cell.angle_beta   90.00
_cell.angle_gamma   90.00
#
_symmetry.space_group_name_H-M   'P 1'
#
loop_
_entity.id
_entity.type
_entity.pdbx_description
1 polymer ?
#
loop_
_entity_poly.entity_id
_entity_poly.type
_entity_poly.pdbx_seq_one_letter_code
_entity_poly.pdbx_strand_id
1 'polypeptide(L)'
;MVLVSWFTAAQVTQPTIPVDGINYYMDTRAVFLNASTTGPWDFSSINPDDSSEIAIQPIEDSPYAADYPNATHAYYEGGFAQFPGYTSTEYTYNGEQSFILSSYPTPLVIFPYPFNVGDVHTDGIFNVPFEVPGGPPSLFRDHEVESEAMATGSITLPDGT
;
A
#
# COMPACT_ATOMS: atom_id res chain seq x y z
N MET A 1 22.46 -32.49 25.45
CA MET A 1 22.18 -31.05 25.33
C MET A 1 21.50 -30.85 23.99
N VAL A 2 20.19 -30.63 23.99
CA VAL A 2 19.44 -30.38 22.75
C VAL A 2 19.51 -28.88 22.52
N LEU A 3 20.22 -28.48 21.47
CA LEU A 3 20.13 -27.12 20.96
C LEU A 3 18.81 -27.03 20.19
N VAL A 4 17.82 -26.36 20.76
CA VAL A 4 16.59 -26.01 20.04
C VAL A 4 16.84 -24.67 19.39
N SER A 5 17.05 -24.69 18.07
CA SER A 5 17.09 -23.48 17.25
C SER A 5 15.65 -23.14 16.87
N TRP A 6 15.19 -21.94 17.21
CA TRP A 6 13.93 -21.41 16.68
C TRP A 6 14.21 -20.84 15.29
N PHE A 7 13.53 -21.35 14.28
CA PHE A 7 13.39 -20.65 13.01
C PHE A 7 12.08 -19.86 13.09
N THR A 8 12.14 -18.54 13.06
CA THR A 8 10.95 -17.73 12.77
C THR A 8 10.77 -17.68 11.26
N ALA A 9 9.74 -18.38 10.76
CA ALA A 9 9.16 -18.05 9.46
C ALA A 9 8.57 -16.64 9.58
N ALA A 10 8.91 -15.73 8.66
CA ALA A 10 8.19 -14.46 8.56
C ALA A 10 6.91 -14.73 7.78
N GLN A 11 5.85 -14.17 8.31
CA GLN A 11 4.49 -14.33 7.87
C GLN A 11 3.93 -12.92 7.77
N VAL A 12 3.36 -12.57 6.62
CA VAL A 12 2.56 -11.36 6.53
C VAL A 12 1.20 -11.69 7.13
N THR A 13 0.84 -10.98 8.19
CA THR A 13 -0.49 -11.01 8.79
C THR A 13 -1.20 -9.70 8.53
N GLN A 14 -2.51 -9.67 8.78
CA GLN A 14 -3.26 -8.42 8.76
C GLN A 14 -2.53 -7.35 9.60
N PRO A 15 -2.24 -6.16 9.04
CA PRO A 15 -1.62 -5.09 9.80
C PRO A 15 -2.60 -4.55 10.84
N THR A 16 -2.06 -4.09 11.97
CA THR A 16 -2.84 -3.27 12.90
C THR A 16 -2.72 -1.82 12.48
N ILE A 17 -3.79 -1.27 11.91
CA ILE A 17 -3.87 0.15 11.56
C ILE A 17 -4.56 0.88 12.73
N PRO A 18 -4.03 2.01 13.21
CA PRO A 18 -4.70 2.82 14.23
C PRO A 18 -6.12 3.20 13.79
N VAL A 19 -7.03 3.34 14.76
CA VAL A 19 -8.44 3.66 14.49
C VAL A 19 -8.62 5.00 13.79
N ASP A 20 -7.77 5.98 14.10
CA ASP A 20 -7.79 7.31 13.46
C ASP A 20 -6.99 7.33 12.14
N GLY A 21 -6.51 6.17 11.67
CA GLY A 21 -5.62 6.07 10.52
C GLY A 21 -4.16 6.43 10.81
N ILE A 22 -3.39 6.61 9.73
CA ILE A 22 -1.97 6.98 9.75
C ILE A 22 -1.77 8.11 8.77
N ASN A 23 -1.25 9.24 9.23
CA ASN A 23 -0.77 10.32 8.37
C ASN A 23 0.75 10.44 8.51
N TYR A 24 1.45 10.57 7.39
CA TYR A 24 2.87 10.87 7.39
C TYR A 24 3.19 11.93 6.33
N TYR A 25 4.12 12.80 6.68
CA TYR A 25 4.56 13.90 5.82
C TYR A 25 5.88 13.53 5.18
N MET A 26 5.96 13.67 3.87
CA MET A 26 7.16 13.44 3.08
C MET A 26 7.66 14.75 2.53
N ASP A 27 8.89 15.07 2.91
CA ASP A 27 9.65 16.18 2.38
C ASP A 27 10.55 15.67 1.26
N THR A 28 10.43 16.27 0.07
CA THR A 28 11.20 15.84 -1.11
C THR A 28 12.08 16.97 -1.65
N ARG A 29 13.13 16.56 -2.35
CA ARG A 29 14.02 17.46 -3.06
C ARG A 29 14.28 16.93 -4.46
N ALA A 30 14.06 17.77 -5.48
CA ALA A 30 14.15 17.38 -6.88
C ALA A 30 15.59 17.44 -7.44
N VAL A 31 16.60 17.44 -6.56
CA VAL A 31 18.02 17.52 -6.94
C VAL A 31 18.81 16.35 -6.38
N PHE A 32 19.85 15.93 -7.11
CA PHE A 32 20.84 15.00 -6.59
C PHE A 32 21.56 15.60 -5.39
N LEU A 33 21.38 14.98 -4.22
CA LEU A 33 22.19 15.27 -3.06
C LEU A 33 23.53 14.57 -3.23
N ASN A 34 24.62 15.35 -3.26
CA ASN A 34 25.96 14.81 -3.15
C ASN A 34 26.22 14.40 -1.68
N ALA A 35 25.64 13.27 -1.27
CA ALA A 35 25.86 12.67 0.04
C ALA A 35 26.99 11.62 -0.02
N SER A 36 27.72 11.47 1.08
CA SER A 36 28.66 10.36 1.26
C SER A 36 27.96 9.01 1.08
N THR A 37 28.64 7.97 0.58
CA THR A 37 28.11 6.60 0.58
C THR A 37 28.21 5.92 1.94
N THR A 38 28.81 6.60 2.93
CA THR A 38 28.98 6.13 4.31
C THR A 38 28.54 7.21 5.30
N GLY A 39 27.77 6.80 6.32
CA GLY A 39 27.25 7.70 7.34
C GLY A 39 28.26 8.07 8.44
N PRO A 40 27.86 8.90 9.42
CA PRO A 40 26.50 9.42 9.60
C PRO A 40 26.15 10.50 8.57
N TRP A 41 24.95 10.40 7.99
CA TRP A 41 24.40 11.42 7.10
C TRP A 41 23.72 12.51 7.92
N ASP A 42 24.02 13.77 7.59
CA ASP A 42 23.35 14.93 8.16
C ASP A 42 22.61 15.68 7.05
N PHE A 43 21.28 15.62 7.11
CA PHE A 43 20.40 16.32 6.18
C PHE A 43 19.71 17.53 6.83
N SER A 44 20.08 17.92 8.06
CA SER A 44 19.41 18.98 8.83
C SER A 44 19.49 20.37 8.20
N SER A 45 20.46 20.59 7.30
CA SER A 45 20.64 21.85 6.57
C SER A 45 19.96 21.86 5.19
N ILE A 46 19.30 20.77 4.81
CA ILE A 46 18.62 20.64 3.52
C ILE A 46 17.20 21.14 3.69
N ASN A 47 16.86 22.19 2.93
CA ASN A 47 15.47 22.61 2.78
C ASN A 47 14.80 21.75 1.70
N PRO A 48 13.59 21.22 1.97
CA PRO A 48 12.80 20.55 0.95
C PRO A 48 12.34 21.53 -0.13
N ASP A 49 12.17 21.01 -1.34
CA ASP A 49 11.56 21.76 -2.45
C ASP A 49 10.03 21.65 -2.40
N ASP A 50 9.53 20.52 -1.89
CA ASP A 50 8.10 20.21 -1.79
C ASP A 50 7.83 19.30 -0.57
N SER A 51 6.60 19.37 -0.07
CA SER A 51 6.11 18.56 1.04
C SER A 51 4.75 17.99 0.69
N SER A 52 4.59 16.68 0.81
CA SER A 52 3.31 16.00 0.59
C SER A 52 2.89 15.23 1.83
N GLU A 53 1.58 15.14 2.04
CA GLU A 53 0.98 14.24 3.02
C GLU A 53 0.59 12.94 2.31
N ILE A 54 0.90 11.82 2.95
CA ILE A 54 0.25 10.54 2.67
C ILE A 54 -0.60 10.18 3.87
N ALA A 55 -1.83 9.78 3.60
CA ALA A 55 -2.80 9.41 4.62
C ALA A 55 -3.42 8.04 4.31
N ILE A 56 -3.52 7.20 5.33
CA ILE A 56 -4.30 5.96 5.32
C ILE A 56 -5.38 6.15 6.37
N GLN A 57 -6.62 6.34 5.94
CA GLN A 57 -7.75 6.65 6.82
C GLN A 57 -8.81 5.56 6.73
N PRO A 58 -9.61 5.32 7.79
CA PRO A 58 -10.79 4.48 7.70
C PRO A 58 -11.69 4.92 6.54
N ILE A 59 -12.30 3.96 5.85
CA ILE A 59 -13.16 4.27 4.69
C ILE A 59 -14.35 5.15 5.09
N GLU A 60 -14.83 5.03 6.33
CA GLU A 60 -15.97 5.81 6.84
C GLU A 60 -15.69 7.32 6.92
N ASP A 61 -14.42 7.71 7.02
CA ASP A 61 -13.99 9.11 7.00
C ASP A 61 -13.78 9.64 5.57
N SER A 62 -13.81 8.76 4.57
CA SER A 62 -13.64 9.13 3.16
C SER A 62 -14.92 9.71 2.56
N PRO A 63 -14.85 10.81 1.79
CA PRO A 63 -15.99 11.30 1.02
C PRO A 63 -16.45 10.31 -0.08
N TYR A 64 -15.63 9.31 -0.41
CA TYR A 64 -15.91 8.31 -1.44
C TYR A 64 -16.45 6.99 -0.88
N ALA A 65 -16.71 6.89 0.43
CA ALA A 65 -17.07 5.64 1.09
C ALA A 65 -18.19 4.85 0.38
N ALA A 66 -19.22 5.57 -0.10
CA ALA A 66 -20.37 4.97 -0.76
C ALA A 66 -20.02 4.30 -2.11
N ASP A 67 -18.98 4.76 -2.80
CA ASP A 67 -18.57 4.25 -4.11
C ASP A 67 -17.66 3.02 -4.00
N TYR A 68 -17.11 2.75 -2.80
CA TYR A 68 -16.15 1.69 -2.52
C TYR A 68 -16.58 0.82 -1.33
N PRO A 69 -17.73 0.12 -1.42
CA PRO A 69 -18.32 -0.60 -0.29
C PRO A 69 -17.49 -1.79 0.23
N ASN A 70 -16.54 -2.26 -0.57
CA ASN A 70 -15.65 -3.36 -0.19
C ASN A 70 -14.30 -2.90 0.38
N ALA A 71 -14.02 -1.59 0.31
CA ALA A 71 -12.81 -1.03 0.91
C ALA A 71 -12.98 -0.89 2.42
N THR A 72 -11.87 -0.96 3.13
CA THR A 72 -11.84 -0.71 4.58
C THR A 72 -11.17 0.62 4.90
N HIS A 73 -10.30 1.09 4.01
CA HIS A 73 -9.53 2.31 4.17
C HIS A 73 -9.47 3.06 2.84
N ALA A 74 -9.16 4.35 2.92
CA ALA A 74 -8.73 5.17 1.79
C ALA A 74 -7.26 5.55 1.99
N TYR A 75 -6.45 5.29 0.96
CA TYR A 75 -5.07 5.74 0.86
C TYR A 75 -5.03 7.00 0.00
N TYR A 76 -4.56 8.12 0.54
CA TYR A 76 -4.43 9.39 -0.17
C TYR A 76 -2.97 9.76 -0.38
N GLU A 77 -2.63 10.11 -1.61
CA GLU A 77 -1.30 10.61 -1.97
C GLU A 77 -1.39 11.51 -3.20
N GLY A 78 -0.75 12.69 -3.15
CA GLY A 78 -0.62 13.55 -4.33
C GLY A 78 -1.95 14.02 -4.95
N GLY A 79 -3.01 14.12 -4.14
CA GLY A 79 -4.37 14.46 -4.61
C GLY A 79 -5.14 13.30 -5.24
N PHE A 80 -4.59 12.09 -5.21
CA PHE A 80 -5.26 10.86 -5.64
C PHE A 80 -5.67 10.01 -4.43
N ALA A 81 -6.62 9.11 -4.64
CA ALA A 81 -7.03 8.13 -3.66
C ALA A 81 -7.03 6.71 -4.23
N GLN A 82 -6.58 5.74 -3.44
CA GLN A 82 -6.72 4.31 -3.69
C GLN A 82 -7.51 3.67 -2.54
N PHE A 83 -8.22 2.59 -2.81
CA PHE A 83 -9.17 2.02 -1.85
C PHE A 83 -8.79 0.59 -1.45
N PRO A 84 -7.86 0.42 -0.49
CA PRO A 84 -7.49 -0.89 0.00
C PRO A 84 -8.50 -1.51 0.99
N GLY A 85 -8.54 -2.84 0.98
CA GLY A 85 -9.22 -3.66 1.98
C GLY A 85 -8.21 -4.39 2.86
N TYR A 86 -8.33 -4.25 4.18
CA TYR A 86 -7.56 -4.98 5.18
C TYR A 86 -8.53 -5.81 6.01
N THR A 87 -8.87 -7.00 5.52
CA THR A 87 -9.71 -7.93 6.28
C THR A 87 -8.84 -8.86 7.12
N SER A 88 -9.47 -9.69 7.95
CA SER A 88 -8.76 -10.71 8.73
C SER A 88 -8.08 -11.79 7.86
N THR A 89 -8.46 -11.91 6.58
CA THR A 89 -8.05 -13.01 5.71
C THR A 89 -7.34 -12.55 4.44
N GLU A 90 -7.35 -11.26 4.10
CA GLU A 90 -6.79 -10.79 2.84
C GLU A 90 -6.47 -9.30 2.82
N TYR A 91 -5.47 -8.97 2.01
CA TYR A 91 -5.22 -7.62 1.50
C TYR A 91 -5.83 -7.49 0.10
N THR A 92 -6.68 -6.49 -0.11
CA THR A 92 -7.40 -6.32 -1.37
C THR A 92 -7.28 -4.91 -1.93
N TYR A 93 -7.46 -4.80 -3.24
CA TYR A 93 -7.60 -3.54 -3.97
C TYR A 93 -9.02 -3.42 -4.52
N ASN A 94 -9.66 -2.26 -4.27
CA ASN A 94 -11.08 -2.05 -4.60
C ASN A 94 -11.30 -0.94 -5.64
N GLY A 95 -10.21 -0.38 -6.20
CA GLY A 95 -10.25 0.70 -7.18
C GLY A 95 -9.53 1.97 -6.71
N GLU A 96 -9.76 3.06 -7.44
CA GLU A 96 -9.04 4.31 -7.26
C GLU A 96 -9.80 5.52 -7.83
N GLN A 97 -9.53 6.68 -7.23
CA GLN A 97 -9.83 8.03 -7.73
C GLN A 97 -8.49 8.69 -8.04
N SER A 98 -7.93 8.40 -9.22
CA SER A 98 -6.66 8.96 -9.69
C SER A 98 -6.85 9.69 -11.03
N PHE A 99 -5.84 9.67 -11.89
CA PHE A 99 -6.02 9.96 -13.32
C PHE A 99 -6.93 8.93 -14.02
N ILE A 100 -7.19 7.80 -13.34
CA ILE A 100 -8.22 6.81 -13.67
C ILE A 100 -9.24 6.78 -12.52
N LEU A 101 -10.53 6.75 -12.86
CA LEU A 101 -11.59 6.52 -11.88
C LEU A 101 -12.11 5.10 -12.08
N SER A 102 -11.98 4.24 -11.08
CA SER A 102 -12.46 2.86 -11.16
C SER A 102 -12.95 2.37 -9.82
N SER A 103 -14.07 1.65 -9.80
CA SER A 103 -14.60 0.96 -8.63
C SER A 103 -14.81 -0.51 -8.97
N TYR A 104 -14.26 -1.39 -8.14
CA TYR A 104 -14.21 -2.82 -8.41
C TYR A 104 -15.47 -3.50 -7.85
N PRO A 105 -16.25 -4.22 -8.67
CA PRO A 105 -17.48 -4.86 -8.21
C PRO A 105 -17.21 -5.98 -7.19
N THR A 106 -16.06 -6.63 -7.31
CA THR A 106 -15.50 -7.56 -6.34
C THR A 106 -14.06 -7.15 -6.03
N PRO A 107 -13.57 -7.28 -4.79
CA PRO A 107 -12.18 -6.96 -4.47
C PRO A 107 -11.22 -7.78 -5.32
N LEU A 108 -10.13 -7.17 -5.78
CA LEU A 108 -8.97 -7.90 -6.30
C LEU A 108 -8.08 -8.27 -5.11
N VAL A 109 -7.91 -9.56 -4.84
CA VAL A 109 -7.09 -10.04 -3.72
C VAL A 109 -5.63 -9.96 -4.11
N ILE A 110 -4.88 -9.09 -3.43
CA ILE A 110 -3.46 -8.91 -3.67
C ILE A 110 -2.68 -10.09 -3.09
N PHE A 111 -2.97 -10.46 -1.84
CA PHE A 111 -2.54 -11.70 -1.21
C PHE A 111 -3.42 -12.02 0.01
N PRO A 112 -3.57 -13.31 0.36
CA PRO A 112 -4.27 -13.71 1.57
C PRO A 112 -3.42 -13.49 2.82
N TYR A 113 -4.07 -13.41 3.98
CA TYR A 113 -3.47 -13.56 5.28
C TYR A 113 -3.81 -14.94 5.86
N PRO A 114 -2.86 -15.62 6.51
CA PRO A 114 -1.44 -15.28 6.52
C PRO A 114 -0.74 -15.59 5.19
N PHE A 115 0.24 -14.78 4.82
CA PHE A 115 1.09 -15.01 3.65
C PHE A 115 2.50 -15.43 4.09
N ASN A 116 2.84 -16.70 3.92
CA ASN A 116 4.07 -17.31 4.43
C ASN A 116 5.12 -17.43 3.35
N VAL A 117 6.40 -17.43 3.72
CA VAL A 117 7.48 -17.71 2.75
C VAL A 117 7.26 -19.04 2.03
N GLY A 118 7.29 -18.99 0.70
CA GLY A 118 6.98 -20.09 -0.21
C GLY A 118 5.54 -20.07 -0.74
N ASP A 119 4.66 -19.24 -0.18
CA ASP A 119 3.30 -19.07 -0.69
C ASP A 119 3.33 -18.28 -2.01
N VAL A 120 2.53 -18.76 -2.96
CA VAL A 120 2.24 -18.10 -4.24
C VAL A 120 0.74 -17.90 -4.31
N HIS A 121 0.33 -16.69 -4.66
CA HIS A 121 -1.07 -16.31 -4.85
C HIS A 121 -1.25 -15.68 -6.21
N THR A 122 -2.33 -16.05 -6.90
CA THR A 122 -2.75 -15.39 -8.14
C THR A 122 -4.23 -15.06 -8.05
N ASP A 123 -4.60 -13.86 -8.49
CA ASP A 123 -6.00 -13.46 -8.62
C ASP A 123 -6.19 -12.57 -9.86
N GLY A 124 -7.43 -12.46 -10.32
CA GLY A 124 -7.74 -11.67 -11.50
C GLY A 124 -9.20 -11.25 -11.55
N ILE A 125 -9.42 -10.00 -11.98
CA ILE A 125 -10.72 -9.46 -12.29
C ILE A 125 -10.72 -8.89 -13.70
N PHE A 126 -11.76 -9.21 -14.45
CA PHE A 126 -11.82 -8.96 -15.88
C PHE A 126 -12.95 -8.00 -16.22
N ASN A 127 -12.76 -7.23 -17.28
CA ASN A 127 -13.72 -6.26 -17.81
C ASN A 127 -14.19 -5.24 -16.76
N VAL A 128 -13.29 -4.76 -15.90
CA VAL A 128 -13.61 -3.71 -14.93
C VAL A 128 -13.76 -2.38 -15.67
N PRO A 129 -14.93 -1.73 -15.62
CA PRO A 129 -15.09 -0.41 -16.23
C PRO A 129 -14.26 0.63 -15.48
N PHE A 130 -13.70 1.56 -16.23
CA PHE A 130 -13.05 2.73 -15.65
C PHE A 130 -13.25 3.97 -16.53
N GLU A 131 -13.11 5.13 -15.92
CA GLU A 131 -13.19 6.43 -16.59
C GLU A 131 -11.82 7.10 -16.58
N VAL A 132 -11.54 7.85 -17.66
CA VAL A 132 -10.44 8.81 -17.71
C VAL A 132 -11.08 10.17 -17.91
N PRO A 133 -10.93 11.13 -17.00
CA PRO A 133 -11.49 12.47 -17.18
C PRO A 133 -11.05 13.10 -18.52
N GLY A 134 -12.02 13.42 -19.39
CA GLY A 134 -11.75 13.93 -20.74
C GLY A 134 -11.36 12.85 -21.77
N GLY A 135 -11.40 11.58 -21.40
CA GLY A 135 -11.10 10.43 -22.25
C GLY A 135 -12.33 9.78 -22.89
N PRO A 136 -12.15 8.63 -23.56
CA PRO A 136 -13.25 7.86 -24.15
C PRO A 136 -14.28 7.37 -23.11
N PRO A 137 -15.57 7.25 -23.47
CA PRO A 137 -16.67 6.99 -22.52
C PRO A 137 -16.85 5.52 -22.11
N SER A 138 -16.05 4.59 -22.65
CA SER A 138 -16.21 3.16 -22.38
C SER A 138 -14.86 2.47 -22.45
N LEU A 139 -14.17 2.47 -21.32
CA LEU A 139 -12.89 1.81 -21.14
C LEU A 139 -13.06 0.68 -20.14
N PHE A 140 -12.37 -0.43 -20.41
CA PHE A 140 -12.37 -1.61 -19.56
C PHE A 140 -10.93 -2.06 -19.36
N ARG A 141 -10.63 -2.56 -18.17
CA ARG A 141 -9.36 -3.21 -17.88
C ARG A 141 -9.57 -4.60 -17.32
N ASP A 142 -8.64 -5.47 -17.67
CA ASP A 142 -8.38 -6.70 -16.94
C ASP A 142 -7.24 -6.39 -15.97
N HIS A 143 -7.37 -6.85 -14.72
CA HIS A 143 -6.36 -6.65 -13.69
C HIS A 143 -6.09 -7.97 -13.00
N GLU A 144 -4.84 -8.41 -13.13
CA GLU A 144 -4.34 -9.67 -12.60
C GLU A 144 -3.18 -9.38 -11.65
N VAL A 145 -3.06 -10.21 -10.62
CA VAL A 145 -1.99 -10.14 -9.62
C VAL A 145 -1.36 -11.51 -9.48
N GLU A 146 -0.04 -11.50 -9.36
CA GLU A 146 0.76 -12.62 -8.89
C GLU A 146 1.62 -12.13 -7.72
N SER A 147 1.46 -12.77 -6.56
CA SER A 147 2.19 -12.46 -5.34
C SER A 147 2.97 -13.70 -4.91
N GLU A 148 4.26 -13.54 -4.61
CA GLU A 148 5.13 -14.60 -4.10
C GLU A 148 5.87 -14.12 -2.85
N ALA A 149 5.75 -14.86 -1.75
CA ALA A 149 6.50 -14.61 -0.54
C ALA A 149 7.87 -15.30 -0.61
N MET A 150 8.91 -14.57 -1.05
CA MET A 150 10.21 -15.18 -1.35
C MET A 150 11.11 -15.42 -0.14
N ALA A 151 11.12 -14.50 0.83
CA ALA A 151 12.09 -14.52 1.92
C ALA A 151 11.60 -13.73 3.13
N THR A 152 12.30 -13.93 4.25
CA THR A 152 12.10 -13.19 5.50
C THR A 152 13.20 -12.16 5.67
N GLY A 153 12.88 -11.03 6.31
CA GLY A 153 13.85 -10.00 6.67
C GLY A 153 13.41 -9.26 7.93
N SER A 154 14.37 -8.68 8.64
CA SER A 154 14.12 -7.78 9.77
C SER A 154 14.60 -6.38 9.41
N ILE A 155 13.79 -5.37 9.72
CA ILE A 155 14.20 -3.97 9.68
C ILE A 155 14.53 -3.58 11.11
N THR A 156 15.69 -2.96 11.30
CA THR A 156 16.04 -2.27 12.55
C THR A 156 15.97 -0.77 12.29
N LEU A 157 15.10 -0.08 12.99
CA LEU A 157 14.94 1.36 12.94
C LEU A 157 16.16 2.06 13.56
N PRO A 158 16.42 3.34 13.22
CA PRO A 158 17.60 4.06 13.71
C PRO A 158 17.69 4.19 15.24
N ASP A 159 16.57 4.06 15.95
CA ASP A 159 16.52 4.04 17.42
C ASP A 159 16.84 2.66 18.03
N GLY A 160 17.15 1.67 17.19
CA GLY A 160 17.49 0.31 17.58
C GLY A 160 16.30 -0.62 17.77
N THR A 161 15.09 -0.20 17.38
CA THR A 161 13.87 -1.04 17.42
C THR A 161 13.65 -1.86 16.16
#